data_AF-A0AAV7MKB9-F1
#
_entry.id   AF-A0AAV7MKB9-F1
#
_cell.length_a   1.000
_cell.length_b   1.000
_cell.length_c   1.000
_cell.angle_alpha   90.00
_cell.angle_beta   90.00
_cell.angle_gamma   90.00
#
_symmetry.space_group_name_H-M   'P 1'
#
loop_
_entity.id
_entity.type
_entity.pdbx_description
1 polymer ?
#
loop_
_entity_poly.entity_id
_entity_poly.type
_entity_poly.pdbx_seq_one_letter_code
_entity_poly.pdbx_strand_id
1 'polypeptide(L)'
;MAFKLFLDKFLVLEGLLIYRPPGPASKFLSLWPSLLEPLIMAPKAIILGDFNIHFDNTRDLLVAEFLNLMVVLDWVLKDGMATHRAGHTLDGIFTHPEEDLCLSTTPLEWMDHALLTFKFLARQQPIISIPQKKLIRSWRNIEAEPLKVTLINNWNDPKVSMLSPLARFNLGIRQAMDTLAPARISASRTRKKPNQPWFSQALKILQRKYRQKERCWKLSLCEAERVDLKLALNTYKEACRVAKSDYFTRKISEAANSSRELFRTVNVFTTPLGTPKVENSQDFCNKVANFFQCKVLDIHSSFRLDKKPANPSPPVNYSSSPGGDN
;
A
#
# COMPACT_ATOMS: atom_id res chain seq x y z
N MET A 1 -11.62 6.18 24.56
CA MET A 1 -11.97 6.27 23.13
C MET A 1 -10.98 5.42 22.34
N ALA A 2 -11.45 4.42 21.60
CA ALA A 2 -10.59 3.68 20.67
C ALA A 2 -10.51 4.41 19.32
N PHE A 3 -9.33 4.42 18.70
CA PHE A 3 -9.10 5.01 17.40
C PHE A 3 -8.20 4.12 16.54
N LYS A 4 -8.26 4.31 15.22
CA LYS A 4 -7.36 3.64 14.27
C LYS A 4 -6.73 4.69 13.37
N LEU A 5 -5.41 4.80 13.43
CA LEU A 5 -4.62 5.63 12.54
C LEU A 5 -4.12 4.75 11.39
N PHE A 6 -4.66 4.99 10.20
CA PHE A 6 -4.22 4.33 8.97
C PHE A 6 -3.02 5.08 8.41
N LEU A 7 -1.82 4.54 8.65
CA LEU A 7 -0.56 5.15 8.21
C LEU A 7 -0.23 4.70 6.77
N ASP A 8 -0.52 3.43 6.44
CA ASP A 8 -0.56 2.88 5.08
C ASP A 8 -1.56 1.69 5.05
N LYS A 9 -1.79 1.09 3.89
CA LYS A 9 -2.69 -0.03 3.62
C LYS A 9 -2.50 -1.25 4.56
N PHE A 10 -1.32 -1.41 5.14
CA PHE A 10 -0.96 -2.56 5.98
C PHE A 10 -0.43 -2.18 7.36
N LEU A 11 -0.26 -0.89 7.61
CA LEU A 11 0.18 -0.38 8.90
C LEU A 11 -0.94 0.45 9.49
N VAL A 12 -1.66 -0.19 10.40
CA VAL A 12 -2.68 0.45 11.21
C VAL A 12 -2.13 0.53 12.62
N LEU A 13 -2.04 1.74 13.15
CA LEU A 13 -1.81 1.95 14.56
C LEU A 13 -3.19 2.02 15.22
N GLU A 14 -3.53 0.99 15.98
CA GLU A 14 -4.72 1.02 16.81
C GLU A 14 -4.36 1.70 18.12
N GLY A 15 -5.22 2.57 18.60
CA GLY A 15 -4.92 3.28 19.82
C GLY A 15 -6.12 3.42 20.74
N LEU A 16 -5.82 3.51 22.02
CA LEU A 16 -6.80 3.77 23.06
C LEU A 16 -6.43 5.07 23.75
N LEU A 17 -7.26 6.09 23.52
CA LEU A 17 -7.19 7.37 24.21
C LEU A 17 -7.99 7.27 25.52
N ILE A 18 -7.34 7.46 26.65
CA ILE A 18 -7.95 7.32 27.98
C ILE A 18 -7.96 8.69 28.67
N TYR A 19 -9.10 9.05 29.24
CA TYR A 19 -9.18 10.07 30.26
C TYR A 19 -9.75 9.41 31.49
N ARG A 20 -8.96 9.34 32.56
CA ARG A 20 -9.42 8.84 33.85
C ARG A 20 -9.50 10.03 34.81
N PRO A 21 -10.71 10.40 35.27
CA PRO A 21 -10.86 11.52 36.19
C PRO A 21 -10.16 11.23 37.53
N PRO A 22 -9.76 12.28 38.27
CA PRO A 22 -9.17 12.13 39.59
C PRO A 22 -10.14 11.42 40.56
N GLY A 23 -9.61 10.58 41.44
CA GLY A 23 -10.41 9.84 42.42
C GLY A 23 -9.84 8.45 42.77
N PRO A 24 -10.67 7.51 43.23
CA PRO A 24 -10.26 6.12 43.48
C PRO A 24 -9.95 5.37 42.18
N ALA A 25 -8.88 4.56 42.12
CA ALA A 25 -8.53 3.80 40.91
C ALA A 25 -9.14 2.39 40.84
N SER A 26 -9.71 1.87 41.94
CA SER A 26 -10.21 0.49 42.01
C SER A 26 -11.20 0.13 40.89
N LYS A 27 -12.19 1.00 40.62
CA LYS A 27 -13.14 0.81 39.52
C LYS A 27 -12.45 0.84 38.16
N PHE A 28 -11.47 1.72 37.97
CA PHE A 28 -10.72 1.83 36.72
C PHE A 28 -9.88 0.57 36.46
N LEU A 29 -9.16 0.08 37.47
CA LEU A 29 -8.38 -1.16 37.39
C LEU A 29 -9.26 -2.36 37.08
N SER A 30 -10.45 -2.45 37.67
CA SER A 30 -11.39 -3.55 37.40
C SER A 30 -11.91 -3.60 35.96
N LEU A 31 -11.98 -2.45 35.28
CA LEU A 31 -12.43 -2.34 33.89
C LEU A 31 -11.27 -2.50 32.88
N TRP A 32 -10.02 -2.50 33.37
CA TRP A 32 -8.84 -2.48 32.54
C TRP A 32 -8.75 -3.63 31.52
N PRO A 33 -9.04 -4.90 31.88
CA PRO A 33 -9.00 -6.00 30.92
C PRO A 33 -9.97 -5.79 29.74
N SER A 34 -11.20 -5.36 30.02
CA SER A 34 -12.20 -5.09 28.99
C SER A 34 -11.85 -3.89 28.12
N LEU A 35 -11.15 -2.89 28.67
CA LEU A 35 -10.68 -1.73 27.90
C LEU A 35 -9.64 -2.11 26.84
N LEU A 36 -8.85 -3.17 27.08
CA LEU A 36 -7.79 -3.61 26.18
C LEU A 36 -8.25 -4.62 25.14
N GLU A 37 -9.45 -5.21 25.25
CA GLU A 37 -10.00 -6.15 24.28
C GLU A 37 -9.84 -5.70 22.80
N PRO A 38 -10.07 -4.42 22.44
CA PRO A 38 -9.89 -3.96 21.05
C PRO A 38 -8.45 -4.04 20.56
N LEU A 39 -7.46 -3.99 21.46
CA LEU A 39 -6.04 -3.94 21.13
C LEU A 39 -5.37 -5.32 21.11
N ILE A 40 -6.00 -6.37 21.67
CA ILE A 40 -5.41 -7.73 21.75
C ILE A 40 -5.01 -8.27 20.37
N MET A 41 -5.81 -7.97 19.34
CA MET A 41 -5.58 -8.45 17.98
C MET A 41 -4.87 -7.41 17.10
N ALA A 42 -4.53 -6.25 17.64
CA ALA A 42 -3.91 -5.18 16.88
C ALA A 42 -2.43 -5.50 16.64
N PRO A 43 -1.95 -5.51 15.38
CA PRO A 43 -0.55 -5.81 15.08
C PRO A 43 0.41 -4.73 15.62
N LYS A 44 -0.11 -3.51 15.81
CA LYS A 44 0.61 -2.36 16.37
C LYS A 44 -0.38 -1.52 17.15
N ALA A 45 -0.08 -1.29 18.42
CA ALA A 45 -1.02 -0.68 19.34
C ALA A 45 -0.35 0.35 20.26
N ILE A 46 -1.10 1.38 20.65
CA ILE A 46 -0.67 2.43 21.58
C ILE A 46 -1.79 2.77 22.56
N ILE A 47 -1.47 2.94 23.83
CA ILE A 47 -2.41 3.49 24.80
C ILE A 47 -1.86 4.84 25.23
N LEU A 48 -2.69 5.87 25.22
CA LEU A 48 -2.26 7.20 25.62
C LEU A 48 -3.38 7.98 26.29
N GLY A 49 -3.00 8.97 27.10
CA GLY A 49 -3.93 9.96 27.63
C GLY A 49 -3.62 10.35 29.07
N ASP A 50 -4.56 11.06 29.69
CA ASP A 50 -4.46 11.55 31.05
C ASP A 50 -5.07 10.53 32.02
N PHE A 51 -4.20 9.96 32.86
CA PHE A 51 -4.59 8.96 33.84
C PHE A 51 -4.87 9.58 35.21
N ASN A 52 -4.51 10.83 35.46
CA ASN A 52 -4.49 11.41 36.81
C ASN A 52 -3.83 10.45 37.84
N ILE A 53 -2.74 9.78 37.42
CA ILE A 53 -1.90 8.89 38.23
C ILE A 53 -0.48 9.46 38.20
N HIS A 54 0.14 9.64 39.35
CA HIS A 54 1.50 10.18 39.45
C HIS A 54 2.54 9.12 39.09
N PHE A 55 2.80 8.91 37.80
CA PHE A 55 3.79 7.92 37.33
C PHE A 55 5.22 8.24 37.78
N ASP A 56 5.48 9.50 38.14
CA ASP A 56 6.74 9.95 38.76
C ASP A 56 6.90 9.50 40.21
N ASN A 57 5.82 9.09 40.89
CA ASN A 57 5.85 8.69 42.29
C ASN A 57 6.03 7.17 42.44
N THR A 58 7.29 6.72 42.45
CA THR A 58 7.66 5.31 42.62
C THR A 58 7.32 4.69 43.98
N ARG A 59 6.88 5.50 44.96
CA ARG A 59 6.49 5.04 46.30
C ARG A 59 4.99 4.76 46.42
N ASP A 60 4.19 5.13 45.42
CA ASP A 60 2.75 4.91 45.44
C ASP A 60 2.44 3.46 45.04
N LEU A 61 1.78 2.73 45.96
CA LEU A 61 1.37 1.34 45.75
C LEU A 61 0.42 1.19 44.56
N LEU A 62 -0.42 2.18 44.30
CA LEU A 62 -1.35 2.18 43.18
C LEU A 62 -0.61 2.29 41.84
N VAL A 63 0.44 3.11 41.79
CA VAL A 63 1.30 3.24 40.61
C VAL A 63 2.02 1.93 40.37
N ALA A 64 2.59 1.33 41.42
CA ALA A 64 3.27 0.04 41.33
C ALA A 64 2.33 -1.09 40.86
N GLU A 65 1.13 -1.18 41.42
CA GLU A 65 0.11 -2.18 41.03
C GLU A 65 -0.30 -2.00 39.58
N PHE A 66 -0.57 -0.75 39.15
CA PHE A 66 -0.96 -0.47 37.78
C PHE A 66 0.17 -0.77 36.79
N LEU A 67 1.41 -0.35 37.06
CA LEU A 67 2.55 -0.65 36.19
C LEU A 67 2.82 -2.16 36.12
N ASN A 68 2.67 -2.90 37.22
CA ASN A 68 2.78 -4.36 37.21
C ASN A 68 1.70 -5.00 36.32
N LEU A 69 0.45 -4.53 36.41
CA LEU A 69 -0.62 -4.99 35.52
C LEU A 69 -0.29 -4.72 34.05
N MET A 70 0.27 -3.55 33.73
CA MET A 70 0.69 -3.21 32.37
C MET A 70 1.79 -4.14 31.87
N VAL A 71 2.81 -4.39 32.69
CA VAL A 71 3.91 -5.31 32.35
C VAL A 71 3.40 -6.73 32.10
N VAL A 72 2.47 -7.24 32.92
CA VAL A 72 1.86 -8.57 32.73
C VAL A 72 1.12 -8.67 31.40
N LEU A 73 0.57 -7.55 30.91
CA LEU A 73 -0.17 -7.47 29.66
C LEU A 73 0.74 -7.09 28.47
N ASP A 74 2.06 -7.13 28.66
CA ASP A 74 3.07 -6.77 27.68
C ASP A 74 2.99 -5.31 27.21
N TRP A 75 2.68 -4.40 28.15
CA TRP A 75 2.66 -2.96 27.94
C TRP A 75 3.69 -2.26 28.83
N VAL A 76 4.46 -1.37 28.22
CA VAL A 76 5.54 -0.63 28.88
C VAL A 76 5.23 0.86 28.80
N LEU A 77 5.27 1.53 29.96
CA LEU A 77 5.22 2.99 30.02
C LEU A 77 6.47 3.55 29.34
N LYS A 78 6.30 4.50 28.43
CA LYS A 78 7.42 5.17 27.77
C LYS A 78 7.90 6.33 28.61
N ASP A 79 9.18 6.28 28.97
CA ASP A 79 9.83 7.30 29.76
C ASP A 79 9.79 8.66 29.04
N GLY A 80 9.32 9.66 29.77
CA GLY A 80 9.17 11.03 29.28
C GLY A 80 9.51 12.04 30.38
N MET A 81 9.54 13.32 30.00
CA MET A 81 9.67 14.42 30.95
C MET A 81 8.31 14.73 31.59
N ALA A 82 8.33 15.50 32.69
CA ALA A 82 7.12 15.98 33.36
C ALA A 82 6.08 16.52 32.37
N THR A 83 4.85 16.01 32.47
CA THR A 83 3.75 16.30 31.54
C THR A 83 2.86 17.43 32.04
N HIS A 84 3.03 17.85 33.28
CA HIS A 84 2.28 18.93 33.91
C HIS A 84 3.22 20.05 34.39
N ARG A 85 2.76 21.31 34.38
CA ARG A 85 3.55 22.49 34.79
C ARG A 85 4.12 22.41 36.21
N ALA A 86 3.47 21.61 37.07
CA ALA A 86 3.91 21.38 38.44
C ALA A 86 5.07 20.36 38.56
N GLY A 87 5.59 19.84 37.44
CA GLY A 87 6.70 18.89 37.44
C GLY A 87 6.29 17.41 37.58
N HIS A 88 5.00 17.10 37.50
CA HIS A 88 4.49 15.73 37.62
C HIS A 88 4.24 15.07 36.25
N THR A 89 4.20 13.74 36.25
CA THR A 89 3.92 12.91 35.06
C THR A 89 2.58 12.22 35.27
N LEU A 90 1.51 12.85 34.78
CA LEU A 90 0.13 12.35 34.90
C LEU A 90 -0.39 11.71 33.61
N ASP A 91 0.19 12.15 32.49
CA ASP A 91 -0.14 11.68 31.16
C ASP A 91 0.76 10.49 30.80
N GLY A 92 0.17 9.36 30.45
CA GLY A 92 0.88 8.12 30.17
C GLY A 92 0.84 7.76 28.69
N ILE A 93 1.94 7.24 28.15
CA ILE A 93 1.99 6.58 26.84
C ILE A 93 2.55 5.18 27.02
N PHE A 94 1.77 4.17 26.63
CA PHE A 94 2.16 2.77 26.70
C PHE A 94 2.22 2.14 25.31
N THR A 95 3.24 1.32 25.08
CA THR A 95 3.37 0.48 23.88
C THR A 95 3.86 -0.92 24.28
N HIS A 96 3.85 -1.85 23.32
CA HIS A 96 4.57 -3.11 23.47
C HIS A 96 6.10 -2.88 23.58
N PRO A 97 6.86 -3.78 24.24
CA PRO A 97 8.31 -3.63 24.45
C PRO A 97 9.10 -3.53 23.15
N GLU A 98 8.66 -4.25 22.10
CA GLU A 98 9.35 -4.29 20.81
C GLU A 98 9.21 -2.99 20.00
N GLU A 99 8.31 -2.10 20.43
CA GLU A 99 8.04 -0.84 19.73
C GLU A 99 9.02 0.25 20.13
N ASP A 100 9.78 0.70 19.13
CA ASP A 100 10.73 1.80 19.25
C ASP A 100 9.98 3.14 19.04
N LEU A 101 9.71 3.81 20.17
CA LEU A 101 8.98 5.08 20.25
C LEU A 101 9.82 6.10 21.01
N CYS A 102 10.14 7.19 20.35
CA CYS A 102 10.83 8.34 20.91
C CYS A 102 9.81 9.39 21.32
N LEU A 103 9.75 9.69 22.62
CA LEU A 103 8.82 10.65 23.21
C LEU A 103 9.53 12.00 23.43
N SER A 104 8.82 13.09 23.19
CA SER A 104 9.23 14.46 23.48
C SER A 104 8.07 15.23 24.11
N THR A 105 8.39 16.02 25.14
CA THR A 105 7.41 16.82 25.87
C THR A 105 7.70 18.30 25.61
N THR A 106 6.70 19.04 25.13
CA THR A 106 6.80 20.48 24.88
C THR A 106 5.84 21.25 25.79
N PRO A 107 6.32 22.03 26.76
CA PRO A 107 5.46 22.83 27.62
C PRO A 107 4.74 23.91 26.81
N LEU A 108 3.49 24.18 27.15
CA LEU A 108 2.67 25.21 26.53
C LEU A 108 2.38 26.31 27.56
N GLU A 109 2.62 27.57 27.24
CA GLU A 109 2.49 28.68 28.19
C GLU A 109 1.04 28.95 28.66
N TRP A 110 0.06 28.48 27.88
CA TRP A 110 -1.37 28.74 28.08
C TRP A 110 -2.15 27.52 28.59
N MET A 111 -1.46 26.43 28.91
CA MET A 111 -2.04 25.16 29.40
C MET A 111 -1.23 24.61 30.56
N ASP A 112 -1.91 23.93 31.49
CA ASP A 112 -1.24 23.31 32.62
C ASP A 112 -0.60 21.96 32.24
N HIS A 113 -1.07 21.35 31.15
CA HIS A 113 -0.48 20.17 30.53
C HIS A 113 0.47 20.56 29.39
N ALA A 114 1.56 19.79 29.26
CA ALA A 114 2.49 19.87 28.16
C ALA A 114 2.00 19.04 26.96
N LEU A 115 2.33 19.49 25.76
CA LEU A 115 2.07 18.73 24.54
C LEU A 115 3.06 17.56 24.45
N LEU A 116 2.52 16.35 24.41
CA LEU A 116 3.29 15.13 24.14
C LEU A 116 3.36 14.86 22.65
N THR A 117 4.58 14.84 22.11
CA THR A 117 4.86 14.47 20.72
C THR A 117 5.72 13.23 20.70
N PHE A 118 5.32 12.22 19.94
CA PHE A 118 6.10 11.00 19.79
C PHE A 118 6.38 10.68 18.32
N LYS A 119 7.52 10.05 18.10
CA LYS A 119 7.93 9.49 16.82
C LYS A 119 8.09 7.99 17.01
N PHE A 120 7.48 7.20 16.15
CA PHE A 120 7.59 5.75 16.18
C PHE A 120 8.08 5.24 14.83
N LEU A 121 8.78 4.12 14.84
CA LEU A 121 9.22 3.49 13.59
C LEU A 121 8.04 2.73 12.96
N ALA A 122 7.62 3.19 11.79
CA ALA A 122 6.70 2.48 10.93
C ALA A 122 7.43 1.32 10.21
N ARG A 123 7.79 0.25 10.94
CA ARG A 123 8.32 -0.96 10.31
C ARG A 123 7.22 -1.56 9.43
N GLN A 124 7.35 -1.43 8.11
CA GLN A 124 6.60 -2.27 7.20
C GLN A 124 7.09 -3.69 7.48
N GLN A 125 6.30 -4.51 8.18
CA GLN A 125 6.54 -5.94 8.09
C GLN A 125 6.46 -6.27 6.60
N PRO A 126 7.56 -6.73 5.97
CA PRO A 126 7.49 -7.12 4.59
C PRO A 126 6.41 -8.17 4.53
N ILE A 127 5.38 -7.93 3.72
CA ILE A 127 4.52 -9.02 3.29
C ILE A 127 5.45 -9.93 2.52
N ILE A 128 6.04 -10.90 3.21
CA ILE A 128 6.46 -12.13 2.58
C ILE A 128 5.13 -12.80 2.24
N SER A 129 4.44 -12.30 1.22
CA SER A 129 3.65 -13.17 0.38
C SER A 129 4.71 -14.07 -0.20
N ILE A 130 5.00 -15.17 0.48
CA ILE A 130 5.90 -16.20 -0.03
C ILE A 130 5.31 -16.46 -1.41
N PRO A 131 5.98 -16.06 -2.51
CA PRO A 131 5.43 -16.32 -3.82
C PRO A 131 5.28 -17.83 -3.83
N GLN A 132 4.05 -18.34 -3.92
CA GLN A 132 3.86 -19.76 -4.08
C GLN A 132 4.57 -20.09 -5.39
N LYS A 133 5.77 -20.67 -5.26
CA LYS A 133 6.59 -21.10 -6.38
C LYS A 133 5.82 -22.23 -7.02
N LYS A 134 5.01 -21.90 -8.02
CA LYS A 134 4.30 -22.91 -8.79
C LYS A 134 5.25 -23.39 -9.87
N LEU A 135 5.42 -24.70 -9.92
CA LEU A 135 6.07 -25.36 -11.03
C LEU A 135 5.09 -25.36 -12.20
N ILE A 136 5.42 -24.64 -13.28
CA ILE A 136 4.59 -24.55 -14.49
C ILE A 136 5.38 -25.08 -15.68
N ARG A 137 4.71 -25.81 -16.57
CA ARG A 137 5.24 -26.22 -17.88
C ARG A 137 4.46 -25.53 -18.99
N SER A 138 5.15 -25.13 -20.06
CA SER A 138 4.50 -24.54 -21.24
C SER A 138 3.99 -25.64 -22.17
N TRP A 139 2.88 -26.29 -21.78
CA TRP A 139 2.29 -27.40 -22.54
C TRP A 139 1.91 -27.03 -23.98
N ARG A 140 1.64 -25.74 -24.23
CA ARG A 140 1.23 -25.22 -25.54
C ARG A 140 2.34 -25.19 -26.57
N ASN A 141 3.60 -25.31 -26.15
CA ASN A 141 4.76 -25.27 -27.03
C ASN A 141 5.30 -26.68 -27.36
N ILE A 142 4.62 -27.74 -26.92
CA ILE A 142 5.03 -29.11 -27.24
C ILE A 142 4.48 -29.44 -28.64
N GLU A 143 5.38 -29.62 -29.59
CA GLU A 143 5.06 -30.11 -30.93
C GLU A 143 4.95 -31.63 -30.95
N ALA A 144 4.04 -32.16 -31.78
CA ALA A 144 3.71 -33.58 -31.80
C ALA A 144 4.86 -34.48 -32.29
N GLU A 145 5.60 -34.04 -33.33
CA GLU A 145 6.69 -34.84 -33.92
C GLU A 145 7.91 -34.96 -32.99
N PRO A 146 8.45 -33.88 -32.39
CA PRO A 146 9.50 -33.99 -31.39
C PRO A 146 9.11 -34.88 -30.20
N LEU A 147 7.85 -34.80 -29.74
CA LEU A 147 7.34 -35.65 -28.67
C LEU A 147 7.39 -37.13 -29.03
N LYS A 148 6.93 -37.47 -30.24
CA LYS A 148 6.93 -38.86 -30.72
C LYS A 148 8.35 -39.43 -30.81
N VAL A 149 9.29 -38.67 -31.38
CA VAL A 149 10.69 -39.08 -31.52
C VAL A 149 11.34 -39.28 -30.15
N THR A 150 11.15 -38.33 -29.21
CA THR A 150 11.72 -38.44 -27.86
C THR A 150 11.14 -39.63 -27.10
N LEU A 151 9.85 -39.93 -27.25
CA LEU A 151 9.22 -41.09 -26.59
C LEU A 151 9.74 -42.43 -27.13
N ILE A 152 9.95 -42.55 -28.44
CA ILE A 152 10.52 -43.77 -29.05
C ILE A 152 11.97 -43.97 -28.59
N ASN A 153 12.75 -42.90 -28.53
CA ASN A 153 14.14 -42.96 -28.07
C ASN A 153 14.24 -43.34 -26.58
N ASN A 154 13.41 -42.73 -25.73
CA ASN A 154 13.37 -43.05 -24.30
C ASN A 154 12.82 -44.47 -24.06
N TRP A 155 11.88 -44.92 -24.90
CA TRP A 155 11.40 -46.30 -24.85
C TRP A 155 12.53 -47.25 -25.19
N ASN A 156 13.35 -46.99 -26.21
CA ASN A 156 14.43 -47.89 -26.64
C ASN A 156 15.74 -47.75 -25.86
N ASP A 157 15.78 -46.92 -24.80
CA ASP A 157 17.00 -46.74 -24.00
C ASP A 157 17.40 -48.07 -23.29
N PRO A 158 18.60 -48.63 -23.57
CA PRO A 158 19.08 -49.85 -22.96
C PRO A 158 19.15 -49.79 -21.42
N LYS A 159 19.34 -48.58 -20.87
CA LYS A 159 19.52 -48.36 -19.42
C LYS A 159 18.25 -48.61 -18.59
N VAL A 160 17.08 -48.59 -19.24
CA VAL A 160 15.78 -48.82 -18.60
C VAL A 160 15.14 -50.15 -18.97
N SER A 161 15.89 -51.03 -19.64
CA SER A 161 15.40 -52.34 -20.09
C SER A 161 14.99 -53.28 -18.94
N MET A 162 15.61 -53.13 -17.76
CA MET A 162 15.26 -53.91 -16.55
C MET A 162 14.01 -53.41 -15.81
N LEU A 163 13.44 -52.26 -16.18
CA LEU A 163 12.24 -51.74 -15.53
C LEU A 163 10.98 -52.46 -16.05
N SER A 164 9.95 -52.54 -15.20
CA SER A 164 8.65 -53.00 -15.65
C SER A 164 8.12 -52.12 -16.80
N PRO A 165 7.31 -52.66 -17.72
CA PRO A 165 6.79 -51.88 -18.85
C PRO A 165 6.09 -50.58 -18.45
N LEU A 166 5.36 -50.59 -17.33
CA LEU A 166 4.70 -49.40 -16.78
C LEU A 166 5.70 -48.38 -16.21
N ALA A 167 6.74 -48.84 -15.52
CA ALA A 167 7.79 -47.96 -14.99
C ALA A 167 8.61 -47.32 -16.12
N ARG A 168 8.93 -48.11 -17.15
CA ARG A 168 9.60 -47.65 -18.38
C ARG A 168 8.78 -46.60 -19.12
N PHE A 169 7.48 -46.86 -19.31
CA PHE A 169 6.56 -45.90 -19.92
C PHE A 169 6.52 -44.57 -19.13
N ASN A 170 6.28 -44.65 -17.82
CA ASN A 170 6.16 -43.48 -16.97
C ASN A 170 7.45 -42.67 -16.89
N LEU A 171 8.62 -43.32 -16.90
CA LEU A 171 9.90 -42.63 -16.94
C LEU A 171 10.13 -41.96 -18.30
N GLY A 172 9.88 -42.67 -19.39
CA GLY A 172 10.07 -42.15 -20.74
C GLY A 172 9.19 -40.93 -21.03
N ILE A 173 7.95 -40.92 -20.53
CA ILE A 173 7.06 -39.76 -20.59
C ILE A 173 7.64 -38.61 -19.76
N ARG A 174 8.07 -38.84 -18.52
CA ARG A 174 8.65 -37.79 -17.67
C ARG A 174 9.88 -37.14 -18.30
N GLN A 175 10.80 -37.94 -18.81
CA GLN A 175 12.00 -37.47 -19.50
C GLN A 175 11.66 -36.67 -20.76
N ALA A 176 10.73 -37.17 -21.59
CA ALA A 176 10.28 -36.43 -22.76
C ALA A 176 9.65 -35.07 -22.39
N MET A 177 8.86 -35.03 -21.31
CA MET A 177 8.29 -33.79 -20.81
C MET A 177 9.34 -32.84 -20.23
N ASP A 178 10.38 -33.35 -19.58
CA ASP A 178 11.50 -32.53 -19.07
C ASP A 178 12.36 -31.93 -20.19
N THR A 179 12.55 -32.67 -21.29
CA THR A 179 13.29 -32.18 -22.47
C THR A 179 12.49 -31.15 -23.26
N LEU A 180 11.21 -31.44 -23.56
CA LEU A 180 10.40 -30.63 -24.47
C LEU A 180 9.67 -29.47 -23.79
N ALA A 181 9.33 -29.62 -22.51
CA ALA A 181 8.67 -28.58 -21.73
C ALA A 181 9.25 -28.54 -20.30
N PRO A 182 10.50 -28.08 -20.14
CA PRO A 182 11.16 -28.03 -18.85
C PRO A 182 10.35 -27.18 -17.89
N ALA A 183 10.24 -27.70 -16.67
CA ALA A 183 9.47 -27.09 -15.63
C ALA A 183 10.13 -25.78 -15.17
N ARG A 184 9.36 -24.69 -15.16
CA ARG A 184 9.84 -23.37 -14.72
C ARG A 184 9.12 -22.95 -13.45
N ILE A 185 9.87 -22.36 -12.53
CA ILE A 185 9.30 -21.75 -11.33
C ILE A 185 8.69 -20.42 -11.76
N SER A 186 7.36 -20.32 -11.70
CA SER A 186 6.66 -19.07 -11.94
C SER A 186 6.29 -18.42 -10.60
N ALA A 187 6.79 -17.20 -10.39
CA ALA A 187 6.29 -16.32 -9.34
C ALA A 187 4.95 -15.73 -9.80
N SER A 188 3.88 -16.51 -9.69
CA SER A 188 2.55 -15.97 -9.97
C SER A 188 2.15 -15.04 -8.83
N ARG A 189 2.17 -13.73 -9.09
CA ARG A 189 1.36 -12.78 -8.31
C ARG A 189 -0.10 -13.08 -8.64
N THR A 190 -0.70 -14.07 -7.99
CA THR A 190 -2.15 -14.28 -8.03
C THR A 190 -2.82 -13.09 -7.36
N ARG A 191 -2.89 -11.97 -8.08
CA ARG A 191 -3.81 -10.89 -7.76
C ARG A 191 -5.18 -11.50 -8.01
N LYS A 192 -5.82 -12.02 -6.96
CA LYS A 192 -7.23 -12.39 -6.99
C LYS A 192 -7.96 -11.14 -7.45
N LYS A 193 -8.29 -11.05 -8.75
CA LYS A 193 -9.19 -9.99 -9.20
C LYS A 193 -10.49 -10.25 -8.44
N PRO A 194 -11.06 -9.25 -7.76
CA PRO A 194 -12.41 -9.41 -7.24
C PRO A 194 -13.26 -9.82 -8.43
N ASN A 195 -13.89 -10.99 -8.33
CA ASN A 195 -14.82 -11.45 -9.36
C ASN A 195 -15.85 -10.33 -9.51
N GLN A 196 -16.01 -9.78 -10.71
CA GLN A 196 -16.96 -8.70 -11.01
C GLN A 196 -18.10 -9.31 -11.83
N PRO A 197 -19.12 -9.91 -11.18
CA PRO A 197 -20.08 -10.76 -11.89
C PRO A 197 -21.03 -9.94 -12.77
N TRP A 198 -21.16 -8.64 -12.49
CA TRP A 198 -21.92 -7.68 -13.29
C TRP A 198 -21.20 -7.21 -14.56
N PHE A 199 -19.92 -7.54 -14.75
CA PHE A 199 -19.14 -7.09 -15.90
C PHE A 199 -19.29 -8.02 -17.13
N SER A 200 -20.37 -7.80 -17.89
CA SER A 200 -20.78 -8.62 -19.03
C SER A 200 -19.89 -8.47 -20.28
N GLN A 201 -20.06 -9.39 -21.24
CA GLN A 201 -19.38 -9.33 -22.53
C GLN A 201 -19.79 -8.08 -23.34
N ALA A 202 -21.04 -7.63 -23.24
CA ALA A 202 -21.52 -6.40 -23.86
C ALA A 202 -20.77 -5.16 -23.36
N LEU A 203 -20.49 -5.09 -22.05
CA LEU A 203 -19.67 -4.00 -21.47
C LEU A 203 -18.22 -4.02 -21.96
N LYS A 204 -17.65 -5.21 -22.19
CA LYS A 204 -16.31 -5.33 -22.80
C LYS A 204 -16.28 -4.81 -24.24
N ILE A 205 -17.34 -5.04 -25.01
CA ILE A 205 -17.45 -4.51 -26.38
C ILE A 205 -17.52 -2.98 -26.36
N LEU A 206 -18.35 -2.40 -25.50
CA LEU A 206 -18.43 -0.94 -25.30
C LEU A 206 -17.09 -0.36 -24.81
N GLN A 207 -16.40 -1.06 -23.91
CA GLN A 207 -15.07 -0.67 -23.44
C GLN A 207 -14.04 -0.62 -24.57
N ARG A 208 -14.04 -1.63 -25.45
CA ARG A 208 -13.16 -1.65 -26.63
C ARG A 208 -13.49 -0.50 -27.58
N LYS A 209 -14.77 -0.23 -27.81
CA LYS A 209 -15.24 0.83 -28.71
C LYS A 209 -14.82 2.22 -28.24
N TYR A 210 -15.00 2.57 -26.96
CA TYR A 210 -14.55 3.90 -26.48
C TYR A 210 -13.02 4.01 -26.48
N ARG A 211 -12.27 2.94 -26.14
CA ARG A 211 -10.80 2.95 -26.20
C ARG A 211 -10.25 3.10 -27.62
N GLN A 212 -10.97 2.57 -28.61
CA GLN A 212 -10.63 2.79 -30.01
C GLN A 212 -10.77 4.27 -30.37
N LYS A 213 -11.92 4.90 -30.03
CA LYS A 213 -12.12 6.34 -30.23
C LYS A 213 -11.13 7.20 -29.44
N GLU A 214 -10.74 6.77 -28.24
CA GLU A 214 -9.71 7.44 -27.43
C GLU A 214 -8.35 7.44 -28.14
N ARG A 215 -7.97 6.32 -28.80
CA ARG A 215 -6.75 6.25 -29.59
C ARG A 215 -6.82 7.13 -30.84
N CYS A 216 -7.95 7.14 -31.55
CA CYS A 216 -8.16 8.02 -32.70
C CYS A 216 -7.99 9.49 -32.31
N TRP A 217 -8.70 9.95 -31.28
CA TRP A 217 -8.60 11.34 -30.81
C TRP A 217 -7.19 11.72 -30.34
N LYS A 218 -6.47 10.82 -29.67
CA LYS A 218 -5.06 11.07 -29.28
C LYS A 218 -4.12 11.23 -30.46
N LEU A 219 -4.46 10.68 -31.64
CA LEU A 219 -3.68 10.79 -32.86
C LEU A 219 -4.09 12.00 -33.70
N SER A 220 -5.39 12.27 -33.83
CA SER A 220 -5.91 13.35 -34.68
C SER A 220 -5.96 14.72 -33.98
N LEU A 221 -6.15 14.73 -32.65
CA LEU A 221 -6.41 15.89 -31.80
C LEU A 221 -7.57 16.79 -32.28
N CYS A 222 -8.46 16.28 -33.12
CA CYS A 222 -9.56 17.07 -33.69
C CYS A 222 -10.79 17.07 -32.77
N GLU A 223 -11.56 18.17 -32.82
CA GLU A 223 -12.72 18.34 -31.93
C GLU A 223 -13.88 17.40 -32.29
N ALA A 224 -14.05 17.06 -33.57
CA ALA A 224 -15.07 16.10 -34.00
C ALA A 224 -14.87 14.71 -33.36
N GLU A 225 -13.62 14.21 -33.34
CA GLU A 225 -13.31 12.93 -32.70
C GLU A 225 -13.38 13.00 -31.16
N ARG A 226 -13.16 14.18 -30.57
CA ARG A 226 -13.35 14.40 -29.14
C ARG A 226 -14.82 14.29 -28.73
N VAL A 227 -15.73 14.87 -29.52
CA VAL A 227 -17.18 14.76 -29.30
C VAL A 227 -17.61 13.29 -29.39
N ASP A 228 -17.11 12.57 -30.39
CA ASP A 228 -17.34 11.15 -30.59
C ASP A 228 -16.84 10.27 -29.42
N LEU A 229 -15.65 10.57 -28.90
CA LEU A 229 -15.10 9.93 -27.71
C LEU A 229 -16.01 10.20 -26.50
N LYS A 230 -16.42 11.44 -26.29
CA LYS A 230 -17.28 11.83 -25.17
C LYS A 230 -18.62 11.07 -25.20
N LEU A 231 -19.23 10.95 -26.39
CA LEU A 231 -20.45 10.17 -26.58
C LEU A 231 -20.22 8.69 -26.22
N ALA A 232 -19.21 8.05 -26.79
CA ALA A 232 -18.93 6.63 -26.53
C ALA A 232 -18.56 6.35 -25.06
N LEU A 233 -17.85 7.27 -24.40
CA LEU A 233 -17.54 7.19 -22.97
C LEU A 233 -18.80 7.29 -22.12
N ASN A 234 -19.71 8.20 -22.44
CA ASN A 234 -20.98 8.35 -21.72
C ASN A 234 -21.86 7.12 -21.88
N THR A 235 -21.97 6.57 -23.09
CA THR A 235 -22.69 5.30 -23.33
C THR A 235 -22.11 4.16 -22.50
N TYR A 236 -20.78 4.03 -22.45
CA TYR A 236 -20.12 3.00 -21.62
C TYR A 236 -20.36 3.20 -20.12
N LYS A 237 -20.24 4.44 -19.62
CA LYS A 237 -20.47 4.77 -18.21
C LYS A 237 -21.91 4.44 -17.80
N GLU A 238 -22.87 4.80 -18.62
CA GLU A 238 -24.29 4.53 -18.33
C GLU A 238 -24.58 3.04 -18.34
N ALA A 239 -24.08 2.29 -19.34
CA ALA A 239 -24.22 0.83 -19.36
C ALA A 239 -23.60 0.16 -18.13
N CYS A 240 -22.45 0.65 -17.64
CA CYS A 240 -21.85 0.15 -16.40
C CYS A 240 -22.69 0.48 -15.16
N ARG A 241 -23.28 1.67 -15.11
CA ARG A 241 -24.17 2.09 -14.01
C ARG A 241 -25.39 1.19 -13.94
N VAL A 242 -26.07 0.97 -15.07
CA VAL A 242 -27.24 0.10 -15.19
C VAL A 242 -26.90 -1.33 -14.79
N ALA A 243 -25.89 -1.95 -15.43
CA ALA A 243 -25.53 -3.33 -15.14
C ALA A 243 -25.12 -3.57 -13.67
N LYS A 244 -24.42 -2.59 -13.07
CA LYS A 244 -24.04 -2.66 -11.65
C LYS A 244 -25.27 -2.51 -10.75
N SER A 245 -26.16 -1.56 -11.05
CA SER A 245 -27.43 -1.36 -10.35
C SER A 245 -28.27 -2.63 -10.38
N ASP A 246 -28.58 -3.15 -11.56
CA ASP A 246 -29.42 -4.34 -11.75
C ASP A 246 -28.87 -5.55 -11.00
N TYR A 247 -27.56 -5.76 -11.06
CA TYR A 247 -26.91 -6.86 -10.36
C TYR A 247 -27.09 -6.76 -8.84
N PHE A 248 -26.86 -5.59 -8.25
CA PHE A 248 -26.99 -5.42 -6.81
C PHE A 248 -28.44 -5.38 -6.35
N THR A 249 -29.35 -4.80 -7.13
CA THR A 249 -30.80 -4.87 -6.88
C THR A 249 -31.27 -6.32 -6.84
N ARG A 250 -30.93 -7.12 -7.85
CA ARG A 250 -31.25 -8.55 -7.89
C ARG A 250 -30.62 -9.31 -6.72
N LYS A 251 -29.36 -9.01 -6.39
CA LYS A 251 -28.67 -9.67 -5.27
C LYS A 251 -29.29 -9.33 -3.92
N ILE A 252 -29.81 -8.12 -3.75
CA ILE A 252 -30.53 -7.69 -2.55
C ILE A 252 -31.89 -8.38 -2.48
N SER A 253 -32.63 -8.47 -3.60
CA SER A 253 -33.94 -9.14 -3.63
C SER A 253 -33.81 -10.65 -3.38
N GLU A 254 -32.78 -11.31 -3.91
CA GLU A 254 -32.48 -12.72 -3.64
C GLU A 254 -32.12 -12.98 -2.17
N ALA A 255 -31.49 -12.01 -1.51
CA ALA A 255 -31.08 -12.09 -0.11
C ALA A 255 -32.16 -11.64 0.89
N ALA A 256 -33.39 -11.33 0.45
CA ALA A 256 -34.44 -10.77 1.30
C ALA A 256 -34.79 -11.65 2.52
N ASN A 257 -34.65 -12.98 2.38
CA ASN A 257 -34.92 -13.95 3.45
C ASN A 257 -33.71 -14.26 4.34
N SER A 258 -32.55 -13.63 4.08
CA SER A 258 -31.30 -13.87 4.80
C SER A 258 -30.61 -12.56 5.17
N SER A 259 -30.85 -12.12 6.41
CA SER A 259 -30.23 -10.91 6.97
C SER A 259 -28.70 -10.93 6.85
N ARG A 260 -28.07 -12.09 7.06
CA ARG A 260 -26.61 -12.27 6.93
C ARG A 260 -26.10 -11.98 5.52
N GLU A 261 -26.82 -12.40 4.49
CA GLU A 261 -26.42 -12.16 3.09
C GLU A 261 -26.69 -10.72 2.64
N LEU A 262 -27.77 -10.13 3.16
CA LEU A 262 -28.08 -8.73 2.97
C LEU A 262 -26.97 -7.84 3.56
N PHE A 263 -26.61 -8.04 4.84
CA PHE A 263 -25.54 -7.27 5.49
C PHE A 263 -24.17 -7.48 4.82
N ARG A 264 -23.86 -8.70 4.35
CA ARG A 264 -22.66 -8.94 3.54
C ARG A 264 -22.65 -8.14 2.24
N THR A 265 -23.80 -7.99 1.59
CA THR A 265 -23.93 -7.24 0.33
C THR A 265 -23.85 -5.73 0.58
N VAL A 266 -24.47 -5.22 1.65
CA VAL A 266 -24.40 -3.81 2.08
C VAL A 266 -22.97 -3.43 2.47
N ASN A 267 -22.25 -4.31 3.16
CA ASN A 267 -20.85 -4.08 3.53
C ASN A 267 -19.93 -3.83 2.33
N VAL A 268 -20.25 -4.33 1.13
CA VAL A 268 -19.47 -4.01 -0.09
C VAL A 268 -19.50 -2.52 -0.43
N PHE A 269 -20.56 -1.80 -0.03
CA PHE A 269 -20.73 -0.37 -0.28
C PHE A 269 -20.27 0.52 0.87
N THR A 270 -20.38 0.03 2.10
CA THR A 270 -20.06 0.80 3.31
C THR A 270 -18.62 0.61 3.77
N THR A 271 -17.94 -0.46 3.34
CA THR A 271 -16.51 -0.66 3.65
C THR A 271 -15.66 0.22 2.73
N PRO A 272 -14.83 1.14 3.25
CA PRO A 272 -13.99 2.00 2.42
C PRO A 272 -13.08 1.16 1.50
N LEU A 273 -13.16 1.43 0.20
CA LEU A 273 -12.23 0.87 -0.78
C LEU A 273 -10.83 1.39 -0.46
N GLY A 274 -9.98 0.51 0.10
CA GLY A 274 -8.58 0.83 0.40
C GLY A 274 -7.91 1.52 -0.79
N THR A 275 -7.32 2.68 -0.52
CA THR A 275 -6.78 3.59 -1.52
C THR A 275 -5.72 2.90 -2.40
N PRO A 276 -5.65 3.24 -3.70
CA PRO A 276 -4.63 2.69 -4.57
C PRO A 276 -3.26 3.20 -4.14
N LYS A 277 -2.33 2.28 -3.93
CA LYS A 277 -0.93 2.57 -3.64
C LYS A 277 -0.32 3.41 -4.77
N VAL A 278 0.13 4.61 -4.45
CA VAL A 278 1.29 5.20 -5.12
C VAL A 278 2.50 4.56 -4.44
N GLU A 279 3.41 3.98 -5.21
CA GLU A 279 4.71 3.53 -4.70
C GLU A 279 5.48 4.77 -4.23
N ASN A 280 5.33 5.17 -2.98
CA ASN A 280 6.05 6.30 -2.40
C ASN A 280 7.39 5.82 -1.84
N SER A 281 8.19 5.14 -2.67
CA SER A 281 9.57 4.80 -2.30
C SER A 281 10.47 5.97 -2.65
N GLN A 282 11.53 6.18 -1.87
CA GLN A 282 12.58 7.15 -2.20
C GLN A 282 13.10 6.93 -3.62
N ASP A 283 13.18 5.66 -4.04
CA ASP A 283 13.59 5.26 -5.39
C ASP A 283 12.60 5.68 -6.48
N PHE A 284 11.30 5.62 -6.22
CA PHE A 284 10.26 6.14 -7.13
C PHE A 284 10.25 7.67 -7.12
N CYS A 285 10.32 8.31 -5.96
CA CYS A 285 10.41 9.77 -5.86
C CYS A 285 11.66 10.31 -6.54
N ASN A 286 12.80 9.62 -6.40
CA ASN A 286 14.05 9.93 -7.10
C ASN A 286 13.92 9.68 -8.60
N LYS A 287 13.26 8.59 -9.04
CA LYS A 287 12.97 8.35 -10.47
C LYS A 287 12.07 9.44 -11.06
N VAL A 288 11.05 9.85 -10.33
CA VAL A 288 10.13 10.92 -10.72
C VAL A 288 10.87 12.27 -10.76
N ALA A 289 11.64 12.60 -9.72
CA ALA A 289 12.45 13.81 -9.66
C ALA A 289 13.49 13.86 -10.78
N ASN A 290 14.25 12.77 -10.98
CA ASN A 290 15.22 12.66 -12.07
C ASN A 290 14.56 12.78 -13.44
N PHE A 291 13.39 12.18 -13.65
CA PHE A 291 12.65 12.32 -14.91
C PHE A 291 12.34 13.80 -15.21
N PHE A 292 11.83 14.55 -14.23
CA PHE A 292 11.54 15.98 -14.41
C PHE A 292 12.81 16.81 -14.59
N GLN A 293 13.87 16.50 -13.84
CA GLN A 293 15.14 17.20 -13.92
C GLN A 293 15.83 16.98 -15.28
N CYS A 294 15.87 15.74 -15.78
CA CYS A 294 16.34 15.42 -17.12
C CYS A 294 15.51 16.12 -18.20
N LYS A 295 14.18 16.10 -18.07
CA LYS A 295 13.29 16.76 -19.05
C LYS A 295 13.51 18.27 -19.11
N VAL A 296 13.74 18.92 -17.99
CA VAL A 296 14.06 20.36 -17.93
C VAL A 296 15.41 20.63 -18.62
N LEU A 297 16.42 19.79 -18.37
CA LEU A 297 17.73 19.90 -19.01
C LEU A 297 17.66 19.70 -20.54
N ASP A 298 16.88 18.74 -21.01
CA ASP A 298 16.65 18.50 -22.45
C ASP A 298 15.97 19.69 -23.13
N ILE A 299 15.02 20.31 -22.45
CA ILE A 299 14.38 21.54 -22.94
C ILE A 299 15.40 22.69 -22.99
N HIS A 300 16.20 22.90 -21.94
CA HIS A 300 17.21 23.95 -21.94
C HIS A 300 18.33 23.75 -22.97
N SER A 301 18.74 22.50 -23.24
CA SER A 301 19.74 22.18 -24.26
C SER A 301 19.20 22.43 -25.67
N SER A 302 17.91 22.14 -25.90
CA SER A 302 17.26 22.45 -27.18
C SER A 302 17.29 23.95 -27.52
N PHE A 303 17.20 24.84 -26.51
CA PHE A 303 17.33 26.29 -26.69
C PHE A 303 18.77 26.79 -26.82
N ARG A 304 19.78 26.00 -26.44
CA ARG A 304 21.20 26.39 -26.56
C ARG A 304 21.76 26.13 -27.96
N LEU A 305 21.14 25.25 -28.74
CA LEU A 305 21.51 25.04 -30.15
C LEU A 305 21.06 26.18 -31.07
N ASP A 306 20.22 27.11 -30.59
CA ASP A 306 19.76 28.28 -31.34
C ASP A 306 20.63 29.55 -31.15
N LYS A 307 21.67 29.52 -30.30
CA LYS A 307 22.62 30.63 -30.21
C LYS A 307 23.69 30.53 -31.29
N LYS A 308 23.37 31.01 -32.49
CA LYS A 308 24.36 31.39 -33.51
C LYS A 308 25.34 32.41 -32.89
N PRO A 309 26.68 32.24 -33.02
CA PRO A 309 27.62 33.14 -32.38
C PRO A 309 27.52 34.55 -33.01
N ALA A 310 27.34 35.56 -32.15
CA ALA A 310 27.36 36.95 -32.53
C ALA A 310 28.80 37.38 -32.88
N ASN A 311 28.96 38.04 -34.03
CA ASN A 311 30.23 38.61 -34.48
C ASN A 311 30.78 39.62 -33.44
N PRO A 312 32.10 39.66 -33.22
CA PRO A 312 32.72 40.70 -32.39
C PRO A 312 32.65 42.05 -33.10
N SER A 313 32.17 43.07 -32.40
CA SER A 313 32.16 44.47 -32.87
C SER A 313 33.55 45.11 -32.71
N PRO A 314 33.95 46.04 -33.59
CA PRO A 314 35.30 46.61 -33.61
C PRO A 314 35.54 47.67 -32.51
N PRO A 315 36.81 48.01 -32.19
CA PRO A 315 37.15 48.82 -31.04
C PRO A 315 36.87 50.32 -31.28
N VAL A 316 36.45 51.00 -30.21
CA VAL A 316 36.15 52.44 -30.19
C VAL A 316 37.42 53.22 -29.81
N ASN A 317 37.87 54.12 -30.69
CA ASN A 317 38.94 55.09 -30.42
C ASN A 317 38.40 56.26 -29.57
N TYR A 318 39.05 56.54 -28.44
CA TYR A 318 38.81 57.77 -27.66
C TYR A 318 39.78 58.86 -28.12
N SER A 319 39.26 59.93 -28.71
CA SER A 319 39.99 61.19 -28.92
C SER A 319 39.83 62.07 -27.68
N SER A 320 40.95 62.36 -27.03
CA SER A 320 41.10 63.28 -25.91
C SER A 320 41.06 64.74 -26.37
N SER A 321 40.37 65.59 -25.62
CA SER A 321 40.61 67.04 -25.60
C SER A 321 40.56 67.50 -24.15
N PRO A 322 41.57 68.26 -23.67
CA PRO A 322 41.69 68.63 -22.27
C PRO A 322 41.17 70.04 -21.96
N GLY A 323 40.77 70.22 -20.70
CA GLY A 323 41.09 71.42 -19.92
C GLY A 323 40.09 72.57 -19.96
N GLY A 324 39.38 72.76 -18.86
CA GLY A 324 38.93 74.08 -18.42
C GLY A 324 39.98 74.70 -17.50
N ASP A 325 40.18 76.01 -17.62
CA ASP A 325 40.10 77.01 -16.53
C ASP A 325 40.88 78.29 -16.89
N ASN A 326 40.20 79.41 -16.59
CA ASN A 326 40.53 80.85 -16.74
C ASN A 326 40.44 81.49 -18.13
#